data_AF-A0A949CJQ0-F1
#
_entry.id   AF-A0A949CJQ0-F1
#
_cell.length_a   1.000
_cell.length_b   1.000
_cell.length_c   1.000
_cell.angle_alpha   90.00
_cell.angle_beta   90.00
_cell.angle_gamma   90.00
#
_symmetry.space_group_name_H-M   'P 1'
#
loop_
_entity.id
_entity.type
_entity.pdbx_description
1 polymer ?
#
loop_
_entity_poly.entity_id
_entity_poly.type
_entity_poly.pdbx_seq_one_letter_code
_entity_poly.pdbx_strand_id
1 'polypeptide(L)'
;MAGSHIRMTSRSDRSSTDPYMPKDGGEIVFGICRDHWIVCHWMACLLFFIIPSPLGAFEGSRSGEELSIRLRVVWGGEPGLSYQVEVESLDGKLQPIRQLGIDPSDTGSVPVDEKGMIQIVDRSTRFGGLDLGIAGKPTSRVVFRCRNFKAEKDKEARWNSEDGHPFTLRELVDGTKQIELGQQSVVHIDRLPGDSLRVTNGKDNWLYEPQESLPLNIEAYCTKWVNQSLQVRAQLIPVGSSRELASRFLVLQTDDHGSAPAASLENLQAPSEEGAYELRIEVEPKRLFGPIGLERPS
;
A
#
# COMPACT_ATOMS: atom_id res chain seq x y z
N MET A 1 5.18 -8.53 7.43
CA MET A 1 4.88 -7.15 7.82
C MET A 1 4.55 -6.43 6.53
N ALA A 2 3.40 -5.77 6.43
CA ALA A 2 3.11 -4.90 5.29
C ALA A 2 3.44 -3.47 5.73
N GLY A 3 4.20 -2.75 4.90
CA GLY A 3 4.63 -1.39 5.16
C GLY A 3 4.39 -0.51 3.94
N SER A 4 3.99 0.73 4.18
CA SER A 4 3.92 1.77 3.14
C SER A 4 4.78 2.94 3.57
N HIS A 5 5.53 3.50 2.62
CA HIS A 5 6.39 4.66 2.81
C HIS A 5 5.86 5.79 1.94
N ILE A 6 5.56 6.92 2.57
CA ILE A 6 5.09 8.12 1.86
C ILE A 6 6.02 9.27 2.21
N ARG A 7 6.46 10.00 1.19
CA ARG A 7 7.33 11.17 1.35
C ARG A 7 6.47 12.43 1.34
N MET A 8 6.70 13.29 2.32
CA MET A 8 5.99 14.54 2.57
C MET A 8 6.98 15.69 2.66
N THR A 9 6.51 16.89 2.38
CA THR A 9 7.33 18.11 2.50
C THR A 9 6.50 19.15 3.23
N SER A 10 7.02 19.71 4.32
CA SER A 10 6.46 20.89 4.95
C SER A 10 7.24 22.10 4.45
N ARG A 11 6.54 23.20 4.19
CA ARG A 11 7.10 24.48 3.76
C ARG A 11 6.85 25.51 4.86
N SER A 12 7.78 26.43 5.09
CA SER A 12 7.46 27.64 5.84
C SER A 12 7.25 28.79 4.87
N ASP A 13 6.18 29.56 5.06
CA ASP A 13 6.00 30.83 4.38
C ASP A 13 7.05 31.82 4.90
N ARG A 14 8.17 31.95 4.18
CA ARG A 14 9.11 33.05 4.38
C ARG A 14 8.87 34.14 3.36
N SER A 15 8.32 35.25 3.85
CA SER A 15 8.63 36.58 3.31
C SER A 15 10.13 36.81 3.44
N SER A 16 10.78 37.12 2.32
CA SER A 16 12.23 37.31 2.26
C SER A 16 12.64 38.61 2.94
N THR A 17 13.52 38.53 3.94
CA THR A 17 14.74 39.33 4.04
C THR A 17 15.71 38.73 5.06
N ASP A 18 16.95 38.58 4.60
CA ASP A 18 18.23 38.47 5.30
C ASP A 18 18.92 37.12 5.58
N PRO A 19 20.25 37.04 5.28
CA PRO A 19 21.09 35.89 5.52
C PRO A 19 21.91 36.05 6.80
N TYR A 20 21.96 35.02 7.65
CA TYR A 20 23.04 34.89 8.63
C TYR A 20 23.29 33.41 8.95
N MET A 21 24.53 32.97 8.70
CA MET A 21 25.15 31.79 9.33
C MET A 21 25.74 32.21 10.68
N PRO A 22 25.78 31.32 11.69
CA PRO A 22 27.09 30.78 12.06
C PRO A 22 27.11 29.31 12.51
N LYS A 23 28.34 28.85 12.74
CA LYS A 23 28.87 27.50 13.04
C LYS A 23 28.69 27.02 14.49
N ASP A 24 28.85 25.70 14.64
CA ASP A 24 29.41 24.89 15.73
C ASP A 24 29.01 25.12 17.20
N GLY A 25 28.63 24.01 17.86
CA GLY A 25 29.03 23.68 19.24
C GLY A 25 27.95 23.73 20.32
N GLY A 26 27.83 22.63 21.08
CA GLY A 26 27.31 22.65 22.45
C GLY A 26 26.25 21.60 22.80
N GLU A 27 26.69 20.42 23.25
CA GLU A 27 25.94 19.65 24.26
C GLU A 27 25.90 20.45 25.57
N ILE A 28 24.73 20.61 26.22
CA ILE A 28 24.50 20.52 27.70
C ILE A 28 23.00 20.27 27.98
N VAL A 29 22.72 19.10 28.61
CA VAL A 29 21.85 18.77 29.78
C VAL A 29 20.62 19.62 30.16
N PHE A 30 19.49 18.96 30.44
CA PHE A 30 18.66 18.90 31.70
C PHE A 30 17.40 18.05 31.36
N GLY A 31 17.01 16.97 32.05
CA GLY A 31 16.66 16.88 33.47
C GLY A 31 15.14 17.06 33.64
N ILE A 32 14.42 16.05 34.12
CA ILE A 32 13.13 16.03 34.86
C ILE A 32 12.37 14.72 34.54
N CYS A 33 12.10 13.88 35.55
CA CYS A 33 10.76 13.67 36.11
C CYS A 33 10.72 12.38 36.95
N ARG A 34 10.57 12.52 38.28
CA ARG A 34 9.98 11.48 39.11
C ARG A 34 9.44 12.10 40.38
N ASP A 35 8.12 12.14 40.50
CA ASP A 35 7.31 12.02 41.73
C ASP A 35 5.83 12.25 41.34
N HIS A 36 4.99 11.21 41.42
CA HIS A 36 4.12 10.87 42.57
C HIS A 36 2.85 11.73 42.65
N TRP A 37 1.66 11.15 42.37
CA TRP A 37 0.57 10.91 43.35
C TRP A 37 -0.83 10.65 42.74
N ILE A 38 -1.49 9.66 43.35
CA ILE A 38 -2.90 9.59 43.80
C ILE A 38 -4.05 9.08 42.91
N VAL A 39 -4.73 8.14 43.58
CA VAL A 39 -5.98 7.41 43.42
C VAL A 39 -7.25 8.28 43.53
N CYS A 40 -8.31 7.94 42.80
CA CYS A 40 -9.73 8.06 43.22
C CYS A 40 -10.59 7.25 42.23
N HIS A 41 -11.00 6.01 42.53
CA HIS A 41 -12.32 5.64 43.08
C HIS A 41 -13.49 6.46 42.54
N TRP A 42 -14.39 5.86 41.76
CA TRP A 42 -15.83 5.87 42.04
C TRP A 42 -16.51 4.65 41.39
N MET A 43 -17.46 4.12 42.16
CA MET A 43 -18.09 2.82 42.07
C MET A 43 -19.58 3.02 41.77
N ALA A 44 -20.15 2.04 41.04
CA ALA A 44 -21.57 1.67 41.01
C ALA A 44 -22.61 2.64 40.39
N CYS A 45 -23.30 2.14 39.36
CA CYS A 45 -24.77 2.08 39.34
C CYS A 45 -25.24 0.98 38.37
N LEU A 46 -25.66 -0.13 38.95
CA LEU A 46 -26.58 -1.11 38.39
C LEU A 46 -27.88 -0.42 37.98
N LEU A 47 -28.33 -0.59 36.74
CA LEU A 47 -29.74 -0.78 36.41
C LEU A 47 -29.86 -1.62 35.14
N PHE A 48 -30.27 -2.86 35.33
CA PHE A 48 -30.73 -3.81 34.33
C PHE A 48 -31.95 -3.23 33.59
N PHE A 49 -31.81 -2.95 32.30
CA PHE A 49 -32.92 -2.95 31.35
C PHE A 49 -32.67 -4.07 30.35
N ILE A 50 -33.33 -5.21 30.55
CA ILE A 50 -33.40 -6.29 29.56
C ILE A 50 -34.40 -5.82 28.50
N ILE A 51 -33.91 -5.17 27.45
CA ILE A 51 -34.67 -4.95 26.22
C ILE A 51 -34.42 -6.17 25.33
N PRO A 52 -35.45 -6.96 24.95
CA PRO A 52 -35.27 -8.03 23.98
C PRO A 52 -34.93 -7.39 22.64
N SER A 53 -33.65 -7.44 22.25
CA SER A 53 -33.24 -7.01 20.93
C SER A 53 -33.92 -7.92 19.90
N PRO A 54 -34.65 -7.37 18.92
CA PRO A 54 -35.17 -8.18 17.84
C PRO A 54 -33.97 -8.79 17.12
N LEU A 55 -33.89 -10.13 17.16
CA LEU A 55 -33.10 -10.95 16.24
C LEU A 55 -33.69 -10.76 14.84
N GLY A 56 -33.50 -9.57 14.28
CA GLY A 56 -33.61 -9.34 12.85
C GLY A 56 -32.38 -9.98 12.24
N ALA A 57 -32.53 -11.22 11.78
CA ALA A 57 -31.61 -11.84 10.85
C ALA A 57 -31.55 -10.93 9.61
N PHE A 58 -30.56 -10.04 9.58
CA PHE A 58 -30.15 -9.37 8.36
C PHE A 58 -29.55 -10.44 7.45
N GLU A 59 -30.41 -11.13 6.71
CA GLU A 59 -30.01 -11.77 5.45
C GLU A 59 -29.78 -10.65 4.43
N GLY A 60 -28.75 -9.85 4.69
CA GLY A 60 -28.13 -9.04 3.67
C GLY A 60 -27.48 -10.01 2.70
N SER A 61 -28.21 -10.36 1.64
CA SER A 61 -27.62 -10.89 0.42
C SER A 61 -26.61 -9.86 -0.06
N ARG A 62 -25.37 -9.97 0.43
CA ARG A 62 -24.22 -9.18 -0.02
C ARG A 62 -23.96 -9.65 -1.45
N SER A 63 -24.60 -8.98 -2.40
CA SER A 63 -24.32 -9.13 -3.82
C SER A 63 -22.80 -9.04 -3.99
N GLY A 64 -22.20 -10.12 -4.48
CA GLY A 64 -20.74 -10.35 -4.50
C GLY A 64 -19.94 -9.08 -4.67
N GLU A 65 -19.27 -8.69 -3.58
CA GLU A 65 -18.54 -7.43 -3.45
C GLU A 65 -17.48 -7.33 -4.56
N GLU A 66 -17.50 -6.24 -5.31
CA GLU A 66 -16.49 -6.00 -6.33
C GLU A 66 -15.14 -5.74 -5.67
N LEU A 67 -14.15 -6.56 -6.02
CA LEU A 67 -12.75 -6.30 -5.72
C LEU A 67 -12.21 -5.27 -6.71
N SER A 68 -11.46 -4.31 -6.21
CA SER A 68 -10.62 -3.42 -6.99
C SER A 68 -9.20 -3.56 -6.47
N ILE A 69 -8.33 -4.29 -7.18
CA ILE A 69 -6.95 -4.54 -6.76
C ILE A 69 -5.97 -3.81 -7.67
N ARG A 70 -4.80 -3.47 -7.14
CA ARG A 70 -3.68 -2.93 -7.91
C ARG A 70 -2.60 -3.99 -7.99
N LEU A 71 -2.12 -4.24 -9.20
CA LEU A 71 -1.11 -5.22 -9.51
C LEU A 71 0.14 -4.55 -10.06
N ARG A 72 1.27 -5.21 -9.84
CA ARG A 72 2.54 -4.96 -10.47
C ARG A 72 2.93 -6.20 -11.25
N VAL A 73 3.08 -6.03 -12.55
CA VAL A 73 3.60 -7.04 -13.47
C VAL A 73 5.03 -6.66 -13.77
N VAL A 74 5.99 -7.56 -13.56
CA VAL A 74 7.40 -7.34 -13.85
C VAL A 74 7.89 -8.47 -14.72
N TRP A 75 8.65 -8.17 -15.76
CA TRP A 75 9.29 -9.16 -16.61
C TRP A 75 10.79 -8.95 -16.64
N GLY A 76 11.52 -10.02 -16.88
CA GLY A 76 12.96 -9.96 -17.10
C GLY A 76 13.58 -11.31 -17.31
N GLY A 77 14.87 -11.30 -17.67
CA GLY A 77 15.62 -12.51 -18.02
C GLY A 77 16.96 -12.17 -18.67
N GLU A 78 17.29 -12.86 -19.75
CA GLU A 78 18.52 -12.62 -20.50
C GLU A 78 18.56 -11.21 -21.14
N PRO A 79 19.73 -10.56 -21.18
CA PRO A 79 19.90 -9.28 -21.88
C PRO A 79 19.62 -9.38 -23.39
N GLY A 80 19.10 -8.30 -23.97
CA GLY A 80 18.87 -8.19 -25.42
C GLY A 80 17.63 -8.91 -25.93
N LEU A 81 16.72 -9.30 -25.02
CA LEU A 81 15.38 -9.75 -25.36
C LEU A 81 14.42 -8.56 -25.38
N SER A 82 13.44 -8.65 -26.26
CA SER A 82 12.23 -7.82 -26.20
C SER A 82 11.13 -8.64 -25.53
N TYR A 83 10.21 -7.97 -24.84
CA TYR A 83 9.07 -8.56 -24.18
C TYR A 83 7.79 -7.96 -24.76
N GLN A 84 6.77 -8.81 -24.91
CA GLN A 84 5.42 -8.35 -25.17
C GLN A 84 4.48 -8.99 -24.16
N VAL A 85 3.67 -8.15 -23.52
CA VAL A 85 2.68 -8.53 -22.52
C VAL A 85 1.33 -7.96 -22.92
N GLU A 86 0.34 -8.83 -22.99
CA GLU A 86 -1.07 -8.49 -23.19
C GLU A 86 -1.86 -8.90 -21.96
N VAL A 87 -2.71 -7.98 -21.48
CA VAL A 87 -3.58 -8.19 -20.32
C VAL A 87 -5.00 -7.90 -20.74
N GLU A 88 -5.88 -8.87 -20.53
CA GLU A 88 -7.30 -8.81 -20.85
C GLU A 88 -8.10 -9.16 -19.60
N SER A 89 -9.19 -8.43 -19.33
CA SER A 89 -10.15 -8.79 -18.28
C SER A 89 -11.44 -9.27 -18.95
N LEU A 90 -11.88 -10.50 -18.64
CA LEU A 90 -13.03 -11.12 -19.30
C LEU A 90 -14.37 -10.63 -18.73
N ASP A 91 -14.39 -10.36 -17.42
CA ASP A 91 -15.57 -10.01 -16.65
C ASP A 91 -15.22 -9.00 -15.53
N GLY A 92 -14.30 -8.09 -15.85
CA GLY A 92 -13.92 -6.95 -15.01
C GLY A 92 -13.47 -5.75 -15.84
N LYS A 93 -12.93 -4.73 -15.17
CA LYS A 93 -12.46 -3.48 -15.76
C LYS A 93 -10.98 -3.29 -15.48
N LEU A 94 -10.18 -3.20 -16.54
CA LEU A 94 -8.77 -2.81 -16.45
C LEU A 94 -8.64 -1.28 -16.32
N GLN A 95 -7.67 -0.85 -15.51
CA GLN A 95 -7.31 0.54 -15.31
C GLN A 95 -5.78 0.65 -15.33
N PRO A 96 -5.15 1.07 -16.43
CA PRO A 96 -3.71 1.19 -16.50
C PRO A 96 -3.25 2.28 -15.53
N ILE A 97 -2.18 2.02 -14.79
CA ILE A 97 -1.64 3.00 -13.84
C ILE A 97 -0.37 3.62 -14.45
N ARG A 98 0.64 2.81 -14.75
CA ARG A 98 1.90 3.27 -15.38
C ARG A 98 2.75 2.13 -15.90
N GLN A 99 3.47 2.37 -17.00
CA GLN A 99 4.58 1.50 -17.40
C GLN A 99 5.80 1.71 -16.49
N LEU A 100 6.50 0.62 -16.18
CA LEU A 100 7.77 0.62 -15.47
C LEU A 100 8.87 0.33 -16.49
N GLY A 101 9.60 1.37 -16.89
CA GLY A 101 10.75 1.27 -17.79
C GLY A 101 12.04 1.66 -17.09
N ILE A 102 13.17 1.11 -17.55
CA ILE A 102 14.50 1.60 -17.16
C ILE A 102 14.78 2.91 -17.88
N ASP A 103 14.42 2.98 -19.17
CA ASP A 103 14.62 4.16 -19.98
C ASP A 103 13.52 5.19 -19.70
N PRO A 104 13.86 6.47 -19.48
CA PRO A 104 12.87 7.52 -19.27
C PRO A 104 11.85 7.64 -20.41
N SER A 105 12.22 7.24 -21.64
CA SER A 105 11.32 7.20 -22.80
C SER A 105 10.21 6.16 -22.69
N ASP A 106 10.40 5.14 -21.85
CA ASP A 106 9.50 4.00 -21.69
C ASP A 106 8.53 4.22 -20.52
N THR A 107 8.62 5.38 -19.86
CA THR A 107 7.71 5.77 -18.78
C THR A 107 6.51 6.51 -19.34
N GLY A 108 5.30 6.01 -19.08
CA GLY A 108 4.08 6.61 -19.59
C GLY A 108 2.80 5.90 -19.16
N SER A 109 1.67 6.52 -19.48
CA SER A 109 0.37 5.86 -19.42
C SER A 109 0.25 4.86 -20.57
N VAL A 110 -0.16 3.64 -20.25
CA VAL A 110 -0.44 2.61 -21.26
C VAL A 110 -1.94 2.67 -21.53
N PRO A 111 -2.41 3.05 -22.72
CA PRO A 111 -3.85 3.12 -22.97
C PRO A 111 -4.45 1.71 -22.94
N VAL A 112 -5.71 1.62 -22.49
CA VAL A 112 -6.56 0.46 -22.77
C VAL A 112 -7.12 0.64 -24.17
N ASP A 113 -7.02 -0.39 -25.00
CA ASP A 113 -7.59 -0.36 -26.33
C ASP A 113 -9.13 -0.43 -26.31
N GLU A 114 -9.76 -0.30 -27.49
CA GLU A 114 -11.21 -0.37 -27.65
C GLU A 114 -11.81 -1.72 -27.22
N LYS A 115 -10.99 -2.77 -27.12
CA LYS A 115 -11.39 -4.12 -26.70
C LYS A 115 -11.21 -4.32 -25.20
N GLY A 116 -10.76 -3.32 -24.44
CA GLY A 116 -10.52 -3.46 -23.02
C GLY A 116 -9.20 -4.15 -22.68
N MET A 117 -8.27 -4.24 -23.63
CA MET A 117 -6.98 -4.91 -23.49
C MET A 117 -5.85 -3.88 -23.29
N ILE A 118 -4.87 -4.25 -22.47
CA ILE A 118 -3.60 -3.51 -22.33
C ILE A 118 -2.53 -4.30 -23.08
N GLN A 119 -1.81 -3.63 -23.98
CA GLN A 119 -0.69 -4.22 -24.71
C GLN A 119 0.58 -3.40 -24.48
N ILE A 120 1.65 -4.07 -24.06
CA ILE A 120 2.97 -3.46 -23.90
C ILE A 120 3.98 -4.22 -24.73
N VAL A 121 4.83 -3.46 -25.42
CA VAL A 121 6.01 -3.96 -26.12
C VAL A 121 7.21 -3.22 -25.60
N ASP A 122 8.08 -3.95 -24.90
CA ASP A 122 9.30 -3.44 -24.30
C ASP A 122 10.50 -4.01 -25.06
N ARG A 123 11.33 -3.15 -25.67
CA ARG A 123 12.30 -3.57 -26.69
C ARG A 123 13.71 -3.56 -26.13
N SER A 124 14.42 -4.67 -26.32
CA SER A 124 15.84 -4.81 -25.94
C SER A 124 16.13 -4.49 -24.46
N THR A 125 15.17 -4.74 -23.57
CA THR A 125 15.34 -4.52 -22.14
C THR A 125 15.87 -5.77 -21.42
N ARG A 126 16.52 -5.57 -20.28
CA ARG A 126 16.79 -6.65 -19.34
C ARG A 126 15.61 -6.89 -18.38
N PHE A 127 14.93 -5.80 -18.00
CA PHE A 127 13.82 -5.81 -17.06
C PHE A 127 12.83 -4.69 -17.40
N GLY A 128 11.54 -4.98 -17.29
CA GLY A 128 10.50 -3.98 -17.39
C GLY A 128 9.30 -4.35 -16.54
N GLY A 129 8.24 -3.55 -16.61
CA GLY A 129 7.02 -3.83 -15.89
C GLY A 129 5.86 -2.90 -16.19
N LEU A 130 4.76 -3.14 -15.50
CA LEU A 130 3.51 -2.41 -15.59
C LEU A 130 2.83 -2.44 -14.23
N ASP A 131 2.44 -1.27 -13.72
CA ASP A 131 1.45 -1.18 -12.66
C ASP A 131 0.06 -1.00 -13.31
N LEU A 132 -0.92 -1.79 -12.87
CA LEU A 132 -2.30 -1.74 -13.37
C LEU A 132 -3.31 -2.02 -12.27
N GLY A 133 -4.50 -1.45 -12.38
CA GLY A 133 -5.66 -1.71 -11.53
C GLY A 133 -6.65 -2.62 -12.23
N ILE A 134 -7.32 -3.48 -11.48
CA ILE A 134 -8.40 -4.34 -11.98
C ILE A 134 -9.57 -4.29 -11.01
N ALA A 135 -10.76 -4.01 -11.52
CA ALA A 135 -12.01 -4.06 -10.75
C ALA A 135 -12.94 -5.16 -11.29
N GLY A 136 -13.60 -5.92 -10.40
CA GLY A 136 -14.52 -7.00 -10.78
C GLY A 136 -14.90 -7.88 -9.60
N LYS A 137 -15.66 -8.94 -9.82
CA LYS A 137 -15.98 -9.92 -8.77
C LYS A 137 -14.73 -10.72 -8.36
N PRO A 138 -14.70 -11.37 -7.19
CA PRO A 138 -13.59 -12.25 -6.81
C PRO A 138 -13.31 -13.36 -7.83
N THR A 139 -14.37 -13.82 -8.53
CA THR A 139 -14.30 -14.82 -9.60
C THR A 139 -13.94 -14.25 -10.97
N SER A 140 -13.85 -12.92 -11.11
CA SER A 140 -13.51 -12.29 -12.39
C SER A 140 -12.13 -12.72 -12.83
N ARG A 141 -12.00 -13.04 -14.12
CA ARG A 141 -10.81 -13.60 -14.74
C ARG A 141 -10.04 -12.54 -15.52
N VAL A 142 -8.74 -12.61 -15.38
CA VAL A 142 -7.75 -11.80 -16.05
C VAL A 142 -6.82 -12.75 -16.79
N VAL A 143 -6.64 -12.53 -18.08
CA VAL A 143 -5.81 -13.36 -18.95
C VAL A 143 -4.54 -12.60 -19.30
N PHE A 144 -3.40 -13.21 -19.01
CA PHE A 144 -2.09 -12.69 -19.38
C PHE A 144 -1.54 -13.50 -20.57
N ARG A 145 -1.20 -12.83 -21.67
CA ARG A 145 -0.44 -13.43 -22.78
C ARG A 145 0.93 -12.78 -22.82
N CYS A 146 1.98 -13.59 -22.76
CA CYS A 146 3.35 -13.11 -22.64
C CYS A 146 4.25 -13.78 -23.68
N ARG A 147 5.20 -13.04 -24.23
CA ARG A 147 6.28 -13.60 -25.05
C ARG A 147 7.55 -12.78 -24.92
N ASN A 148 8.69 -13.43 -25.11
CA ASN A 148 9.97 -12.79 -25.34
C ASN A 148 10.44 -13.07 -26.77
N PHE A 149 11.25 -12.19 -27.35
CA PHE A 149 11.75 -12.34 -28.73
C PHE A 149 13.01 -11.51 -28.97
N LYS A 150 13.86 -11.95 -29.91
CA LYS A 150 15.01 -11.16 -30.38
C LYS A 150 14.62 -10.35 -31.61
N ALA A 151 14.70 -9.01 -31.52
CA ALA A 151 14.15 -8.06 -32.50
C ALA A 151 14.58 -8.30 -33.96
N GLU A 152 15.76 -8.88 -34.19
CA GLU A 152 16.30 -9.09 -35.55
C GLU A 152 16.10 -10.50 -36.12
N LYS A 153 15.71 -11.49 -35.30
CA LYS A 153 15.72 -12.91 -35.72
C LYS A 153 14.39 -13.64 -35.61
N ASP A 154 13.49 -13.21 -34.73
CA ASP A 154 12.24 -13.93 -34.47
C ASP A 154 11.02 -13.17 -34.97
N LYS A 155 10.79 -13.17 -36.29
CA LYS A 155 9.50 -12.73 -36.86
C LYS A 155 8.34 -13.66 -36.49
N GLU A 156 8.63 -14.85 -35.97
CA GLU A 156 7.65 -15.88 -35.60
C GLU A 156 7.66 -16.23 -34.10
N ALA A 157 8.10 -15.31 -33.23
CA ALA A 157 8.05 -15.56 -31.79
C ALA A 157 6.63 -15.91 -31.35
N ARG A 158 6.43 -17.18 -30.97
CA ARG A 158 5.14 -17.69 -30.52
C ARG A 158 4.85 -17.16 -29.12
N TRP A 159 3.57 -16.96 -28.84
CA TRP A 159 3.12 -16.76 -27.47
C TRP A 159 3.49 -17.97 -26.63
N ASN A 160 3.83 -17.74 -25.36
CA ASN A 160 4.14 -18.85 -24.46
C ASN A 160 2.91 -19.75 -24.20
N SER A 161 1.71 -19.20 -24.37
CA SER A 161 0.42 -19.88 -24.41
C SER A 161 -0.48 -19.13 -25.40
N GLU A 162 -1.07 -19.82 -26.39
CA GLU A 162 -2.02 -19.21 -27.33
C GLU A 162 -3.29 -18.73 -26.59
N ASP A 163 -3.75 -19.52 -25.61
CA ASP A 163 -4.92 -19.19 -24.78
C ASP A 163 -4.60 -18.19 -23.66
N GLY A 164 -3.32 -17.93 -23.40
CA GLY A 164 -2.83 -17.14 -22.27
C GLY A 164 -2.85 -17.89 -20.94
N HIS A 165 -2.66 -17.12 -19.87
CA HIS A 165 -2.61 -17.59 -18.48
C HIS A 165 -3.75 -16.92 -17.70
N PRO A 166 -4.88 -17.63 -17.46
CA PRO A 166 -6.00 -17.08 -16.74
C PRO A 166 -5.75 -17.11 -15.23
N PHE A 167 -6.04 -16.00 -14.55
CA PHE A 167 -6.10 -15.90 -13.09
C PHE A 167 -7.39 -15.22 -12.67
N THR A 168 -7.98 -15.66 -11.57
CA THR A 168 -9.07 -14.94 -10.89
C THR A 168 -8.51 -13.79 -10.05
N LEU A 169 -9.33 -12.77 -9.77
CA LEU A 169 -8.95 -11.70 -8.85
C LEU A 169 -8.61 -12.24 -7.46
N ARG A 170 -9.32 -13.27 -6.99
CA ARG A 170 -9.00 -13.93 -5.71
C ARG A 170 -7.60 -14.53 -5.70
N GLU A 171 -7.23 -15.28 -6.75
CA GLU A 171 -5.90 -15.88 -6.83
C GLU A 171 -4.79 -14.82 -6.82
N LEU A 172 -5.02 -13.68 -7.49
CA LEU A 172 -4.08 -12.55 -7.55
C LEU A 172 -3.99 -11.80 -6.21
N VAL A 173 -5.03 -11.86 -5.37
CA VAL A 173 -4.98 -11.36 -3.99
C VAL A 173 -4.12 -12.25 -3.09
N ASP A 174 -4.23 -13.57 -3.27
CA ASP A 174 -3.65 -14.56 -2.36
C ASP A 174 -2.12 -14.70 -2.45
N GLY A 175 -1.52 -14.25 -3.56
CA GLY A 175 -0.06 -14.17 -3.65
C GLY A 175 0.49 -14.01 -5.06
N THR A 176 1.81 -13.98 -5.13
CA THR A 176 2.60 -13.86 -6.35
C THR A 176 2.26 -14.96 -7.36
N LYS A 177 2.07 -14.57 -8.62
CA LYS A 177 2.01 -15.49 -9.76
C LYS A 177 3.26 -15.36 -10.61
N GLN A 178 3.61 -16.45 -11.28
CA GLN A 178 4.77 -16.53 -12.13
C GLN A 178 4.39 -17.18 -13.46
N ILE A 179 4.85 -16.60 -14.56
CA ILE A 179 4.71 -17.15 -15.91
C ILE A 179 6.11 -17.31 -16.50
N GLU A 180 6.48 -18.55 -16.84
CA GLU A 180 7.76 -18.83 -17.48
C GLU A 180 7.68 -18.55 -18.99
N LEU A 181 8.70 -17.89 -19.54
CA LEU A 181 8.83 -17.57 -20.98
C LEU A 181 9.97 -18.35 -21.67
N GLY A 182 10.60 -19.29 -20.97
CA GLY A 182 11.79 -20.02 -21.45
C GLY A 182 13.11 -19.27 -21.22
N GLN A 183 14.25 -19.97 -21.36
CA GLN A 183 15.62 -19.40 -21.27
C GLN A 183 15.82 -18.40 -20.13
N GLN A 184 15.38 -18.74 -18.91
CA GLN A 184 15.51 -17.90 -17.71
C GLN A 184 14.71 -16.58 -17.74
N SER A 185 13.83 -16.38 -18.72
CA SER A 185 12.88 -15.28 -18.72
C SER A 185 11.61 -15.63 -17.95
N VAL A 186 11.16 -14.69 -17.13
CA VAL A 186 10.02 -14.85 -16.23
C VAL A 186 9.19 -13.58 -16.18
N VAL A 187 7.87 -13.74 -16.02
CA VAL A 187 6.95 -12.66 -15.63
C VAL A 187 6.45 -12.95 -14.22
N HIS A 188 6.64 -11.98 -13.34
CA HIS A 188 6.08 -11.97 -11.99
C HIS A 188 4.87 -11.05 -11.94
N ILE A 189 3.79 -11.51 -11.31
CA ILE A 189 2.57 -10.74 -11.10
C ILE A 189 2.31 -10.71 -9.61
N ASP A 190 2.39 -9.51 -9.05
CA ASP A 190 2.25 -9.27 -7.62
C ASP A 190 1.17 -8.22 -7.36
N ARG A 191 0.63 -8.19 -6.14
CA ARG A 191 -0.07 -6.99 -5.68
C ARG A 191 0.90 -5.82 -5.62
N LEU A 192 0.45 -4.66 -6.07
CA LEU A 192 1.22 -3.44 -5.99
C LEU A 192 1.56 -3.14 -4.51
N PRO A 193 2.81 -2.79 -4.18
CA PRO A 193 3.15 -2.39 -2.82
C PRO A 193 2.25 -1.24 -2.34
N GLY A 194 1.70 -1.38 -1.13
CA GLY A 194 0.72 -0.45 -0.57
C GLY A 194 -0.74 -0.72 -0.97
N ASP A 195 -1.02 -1.69 -1.86
CA ASP A 195 -2.41 -2.02 -2.22
C ASP A 195 -3.18 -2.69 -1.06
N SER A 196 -2.49 -3.48 -0.23
CA SER A 196 -3.10 -4.12 0.95
C SER A 196 -3.35 -3.18 2.13
N LEU A 197 -2.64 -2.04 2.17
CA LEU A 197 -2.80 -1.02 3.20
C LEU A 197 -2.81 0.34 2.50
N ARG A 198 -4.00 0.78 2.13
CA ARG A 198 -4.21 1.98 1.35
C ARG A 198 -4.20 3.18 2.26
N VAL A 199 -3.51 4.21 1.81
CA VAL A 199 -3.43 5.49 2.50
C VAL A 199 -3.95 6.53 1.54
N THR A 200 -5.05 7.18 1.91
CA THR A 200 -5.61 8.29 1.15
C THR A 200 -5.36 9.58 1.91
N ASN A 201 -4.93 10.59 1.17
CA ASN A 201 -4.77 11.94 1.67
C ASN A 201 -6.02 12.74 1.26
N GLY A 202 -6.65 13.43 2.20
CA GLY A 202 -7.77 14.33 1.92
C GLY A 202 -7.38 15.56 1.09
N LYS A 203 -6.08 15.80 0.86
CA LYS A 203 -5.54 16.82 -0.04
C LYS A 203 -5.01 16.22 -1.34
N ASP A 204 -5.03 17.04 -2.39
CA ASP A 204 -4.45 16.71 -3.70
C ASP A 204 -2.90 16.67 -3.70
N ASN A 205 -2.26 17.22 -2.66
CA ASN A 205 -0.81 17.28 -2.54
C ASN A 205 -0.33 16.92 -1.12
N TRP A 206 0.98 16.65 -1.00
CA TRP A 206 1.65 16.29 0.24
C TRP A 206 2.45 17.46 0.84
N LEU A 207 1.99 18.69 0.59
CA LEU A 207 2.53 19.92 1.14
C LEU A 207 1.67 20.40 2.31
N TYR A 208 2.31 20.65 3.45
CA TYR A 208 1.64 21.01 4.69
C TYR A 208 2.31 22.20 5.36
N GLU A 209 1.48 23.09 5.89
CA GLU A 209 1.96 24.15 6.78
C GLU A 209 2.44 23.56 8.11
N PRO A 210 3.34 24.24 8.83
CA PRO A 210 3.78 23.80 10.14
C PRO A 210 2.58 23.59 11.08
N GLN A 211 2.58 22.47 11.82
CA GLN A 211 1.50 22.08 12.75
C GLN A 211 0.13 21.83 12.09
N GLU A 212 0.03 21.84 10.77
CA GLU A 212 -1.20 21.51 10.07
C GLU A 212 -1.61 20.05 10.30
N SER A 213 -2.90 19.80 10.50
CA SER A 213 -3.43 18.43 10.61
C SER A 213 -3.24 17.67 9.29
N LEU A 214 -2.80 16.41 9.37
CA LEU A 214 -2.68 15.52 8.22
C LEU A 214 -4.00 14.74 8.04
N PRO A 215 -4.83 15.04 7.01
CA PRO A 215 -6.14 14.41 6.84
C PRO A 215 -6.00 13.04 6.17
N LEU A 216 -5.36 12.11 6.87
CA LEU A 216 -5.02 10.79 6.34
C LEU A 216 -6.09 9.78 6.73
N ASN A 217 -6.52 8.98 5.77
CA ASN A 217 -7.32 7.78 6.04
C ASN A 217 -6.54 6.54 5.66
N ILE A 218 -6.63 5.52 6.50
CA ILE A 218 -5.97 4.25 6.32
C ILE A 218 -7.03 3.16 6.20
N GLU A 219 -6.92 2.37 5.14
CA GLU A 219 -7.83 1.27 4.82
C GLU A 219 -7.01 -0.02 4.66
N ALA A 220 -7.43 -1.08 5.36
CA ALA A 220 -6.91 -2.42 5.08
C ALA A 220 -7.74 -3.02 3.95
N TYR A 221 -7.10 -3.50 2.88
CA TYR A 221 -7.83 -3.94 1.70
C TYR A 221 -7.38 -5.33 1.24
N CYS A 222 -8.27 -6.32 1.36
CA CYS A 222 -8.02 -7.71 0.99
C CYS A 222 -6.72 -8.26 1.59
N THR A 223 -6.46 -7.98 2.88
CA THR A 223 -5.25 -8.46 3.55
C THR A 223 -5.34 -9.96 3.80
N LYS A 224 -4.20 -10.59 4.11
CA LYS A 224 -4.18 -12.00 4.53
C LYS A 224 -4.78 -12.26 5.92
N TRP A 225 -5.11 -11.20 6.66
CA TRP A 225 -5.64 -11.29 8.02
C TRP A 225 -7.15 -11.12 7.96
N VAL A 226 -7.88 -12.22 7.91
CA VAL A 226 -9.35 -12.24 7.87
C VAL A 226 -9.92 -12.34 9.29
N ASN A 227 -11.03 -11.65 9.57
CA ASN A 227 -11.71 -11.62 10.86
C ASN A 227 -10.76 -11.35 12.04
N GLN A 228 -9.81 -10.43 11.86
CA GLN A 228 -8.74 -10.14 12.81
C GLN A 228 -8.67 -8.66 13.14
N SER A 229 -8.30 -8.38 14.39
CA SER A 229 -7.94 -7.04 14.81
C SER A 229 -6.52 -6.74 14.36
N LEU A 230 -6.32 -5.66 13.60
CA LEU A 230 -5.03 -5.18 13.16
C LEU A 230 -4.63 -3.96 13.98
N GLN A 231 -3.40 -3.93 14.47
CA GLN A 231 -2.78 -2.74 15.00
C GLN A 231 -1.95 -2.09 13.89
N VAL A 232 -2.30 -0.85 13.59
CA VAL A 232 -1.57 -0.03 12.62
C VAL A 232 -0.81 1.04 13.39
N ARG A 233 0.48 1.19 13.06
CA ARG A 233 1.36 2.22 13.60
C ARG A 233 1.77 3.15 12.48
N ALA A 234 1.44 4.43 12.63
CA ALA A 234 1.95 5.50 11.78
C ALA A 234 3.07 6.24 12.52
N GLN A 235 4.18 6.51 11.85
CA GLN A 235 5.34 7.23 12.37
C GLN A 235 5.74 8.34 11.41
N LEU A 236 5.99 9.53 11.94
CA LEU A 236 6.52 10.66 11.19
C LEU A 236 7.99 10.85 11.53
N ILE A 237 8.85 10.78 10.51
CA ILE A 237 10.30 10.72 10.65
C ILE A 237 10.93 11.73 9.68
N PRO A 238 11.95 12.53 10.06
CA PRO A 238 12.68 13.36 9.11
C PRO A 238 13.37 12.50 8.06
N VAL A 239 13.39 12.93 6.79
CA VAL A 239 14.07 12.17 5.74
C VAL A 239 15.56 12.03 6.07
N GLY A 240 16.08 10.80 5.99
CA GLY A 240 17.48 10.49 6.30
C GLY A 240 17.77 10.35 7.81
N SER A 241 16.76 10.45 8.66
CA SER A 241 16.87 10.22 10.10
C SER A 241 16.19 8.91 10.50
N SER A 242 16.58 8.35 11.63
CA SER A 242 15.87 7.26 12.32
C SER A 242 15.05 7.75 13.52
N ARG A 243 15.13 9.05 13.84
CA ARG A 243 14.45 9.65 14.98
C ARG A 243 12.97 9.88 14.65
N GLU A 244 12.10 9.19 15.39
CA GLU A 244 10.66 9.43 15.36
C GLU A 244 10.32 10.79 15.98
N LEU A 245 9.55 11.62 15.27
CA LEU A 245 9.02 12.88 15.80
C LEU A 245 7.64 12.69 16.42
N ALA A 246 6.81 11.88 15.77
CA ALA A 246 5.47 11.58 16.24
C ALA A 246 5.08 10.15 15.82
N SER A 247 4.26 9.50 16.63
CA SER A 247 3.60 8.25 16.25
C SER A 247 2.16 8.20 16.72
N ARG A 248 1.34 7.48 15.96
CA ARG A 248 -0.06 7.21 16.23
C ARG A 248 -0.34 5.74 16.02
N PHE A 249 -1.27 5.23 16.81
CA PHE A 249 -1.76 3.87 16.70
C PHE A 249 -3.25 3.92 16.39
N LEU A 250 -3.69 3.06 15.49
CA LEU A 250 -5.10 2.81 15.23
C LEU A 250 -5.34 1.31 15.20
N VAL A 251 -6.58 0.91 15.46
CA VAL A 251 -7.00 -0.49 15.41
C VAL A 251 -8.03 -0.63 14.31
N LEU A 252 -7.76 -1.51 13.35
CA LEU A 252 -8.73 -1.91 12.33
C LEU A 252 -9.31 -3.27 12.71
N GLN A 253 -10.56 -3.51 12.36
CA GLN A 253 -11.18 -4.83 12.42
C GLN A 253 -11.43 -5.28 10.99
N THR A 254 -10.77 -6.36 10.58
CA THR A 254 -10.99 -6.91 9.24
C THR A 254 -12.20 -7.83 9.21
N ASP A 255 -12.86 -7.86 8.06
CA ASP A 255 -13.93 -8.80 7.72
C ASP A 255 -13.39 -10.16 7.24
N ASP A 256 -14.28 -11.01 6.74
CA ASP A 256 -14.00 -12.33 6.17
C ASP A 256 -13.25 -12.28 4.83
N HIS A 257 -13.10 -11.09 4.24
CA HIS A 257 -12.28 -10.82 3.05
C HIS A 257 -10.94 -10.18 3.40
N GLY A 258 -10.68 -9.89 4.68
CA GLY A 258 -9.45 -9.26 5.14
C GLY A 258 -9.41 -7.75 4.88
N SER A 259 -10.57 -7.14 4.64
CA SER A 259 -10.75 -5.71 4.43
C SER A 259 -11.30 -5.05 5.68
N ALA A 260 -10.97 -3.77 5.90
CA ALA A 260 -11.52 -2.96 6.97
C ALA A 260 -11.85 -1.57 6.42
N PRO A 261 -12.96 -0.94 6.84
CA PRO A 261 -13.31 0.40 6.37
C PRO A 261 -12.21 1.41 6.69
N ALA A 262 -12.12 2.45 5.86
CA ALA A 262 -11.15 3.52 6.05
C ALA A 262 -11.32 4.17 7.43
N ALA A 263 -10.23 4.28 8.18
CA ALA A 263 -10.18 4.94 9.48
C ALA A 263 -9.28 6.18 9.41
N SER A 264 -9.73 7.28 9.98
CA SER A 264 -8.95 8.52 10.01
C SER A 264 -7.82 8.43 11.03
N LEU A 265 -6.62 8.92 10.66
CA LEU A 265 -5.49 9.04 11.55
C LEU A 265 -5.57 10.37 12.31
N GLU A 266 -6.42 10.41 13.33
CA GLU A 266 -6.66 11.65 14.08
C GLU A 266 -5.40 12.17 14.79
N ASN A 267 -5.31 13.50 14.90
CA ASN A 267 -4.30 14.20 15.69
C ASN A 267 -2.84 13.94 15.24
N LEU A 268 -2.59 13.47 14.02
CA LEU A 268 -1.26 13.55 13.43
C LEU A 268 -1.12 14.91 12.73
N GLN A 269 -0.12 15.69 13.13
CA GLN A 269 0.14 17.02 12.59
C GLN A 269 1.50 17.05 11.89
N ALA A 270 1.64 17.93 10.90
CA ALA A 270 2.92 18.26 10.31
C ALA A 270 3.87 18.86 11.38
N PRO A 271 5.19 18.64 11.27
CA PRO A 271 6.13 19.18 12.25
C PRO A 271 6.16 20.71 12.23
N SER A 272 6.62 21.34 13.31
CA SER A 272 6.77 22.81 13.36
C SER A 272 7.93 23.33 12.51
N GLU A 273 8.91 22.47 12.21
CA GLU A 273 10.08 22.82 11.41
C GLU A 273 9.83 22.49 9.93
N GLU A 274 10.22 23.42 9.05
CA GLU A 274 10.22 23.19 7.61
C GLU A 274 11.17 22.06 7.24
N GLY A 275 10.75 21.18 6.32
CA GLY A 275 11.59 20.07 5.89
C GLY A 275 10.86 18.96 5.16
N ALA A 276 11.62 17.98 4.68
CA ALA A 276 11.09 16.76 4.11
C ALA A 276 10.96 15.68 5.20
N TYR A 277 9.80 15.04 5.25
CA TYR A 277 9.46 14.00 6.21
C TYR A 277 8.99 12.73 5.51
N GLU A 278 9.20 11.60 6.15
CA GLU A 278 8.68 10.29 5.77
C GLU A 278 7.57 9.91 6.75
N LEU A 279 6.42 9.56 6.20
CA LEU A 279 5.36 8.88 6.92
C LEU A 279 5.51 7.38 6.68
N ARG A 280 5.87 6.66 7.74
CA ARG A 280 5.97 5.20 7.75
C ARG A 280 4.73 4.63 8.40
N ILE A 281 4.04 3.74 7.68
CA ILE A 281 2.85 3.06 8.20
C ILE A 281 3.10 1.57 8.17
N GLU A 282 3.00 0.95 9.34
CA GLU A 282 3.18 -0.48 9.56
C GLU A 282 1.87 -1.08 10.07
N VAL A 283 1.59 -2.32 9.67
CA VAL A 283 0.43 -3.07 10.17
C VAL A 283 0.85 -4.45 10.66
N GLU A 284 0.33 -4.80 11.82
CA GLU A 284 0.52 -6.10 12.46
C GLU A 284 -0.80 -6.63 13.04
N PRO A 285 -1.00 -7.95 13.12
CA PRO A 285 -2.13 -8.51 13.82
C PRO A 285 -2.02 -8.18 15.31
N LYS A 286 -3.07 -7.60 15.89
CA LYS A 286 -3.15 -7.28 17.31
C LYS A 286 -3.17 -8.58 18.10
N ARG A 287 -2.09 -8.85 18.82
CA ARG A 287 -2.00 -10.03 19.68
C ARG A 287 -2.84 -9.78 20.92
N LEU A 288 -3.82 -10.65 21.18
CA LEU A 288 -4.67 -10.58 22.39
C LEU A 288 -3.88 -10.79 23.68
N PHE A 289 -2.73 -11.45 23.58
CA PHE A 289 -1.79 -11.60 24.68
C PHE A 289 -0.66 -10.60 24.48
N GLY A 290 -0.53 -9.65 25.41
CA GLY A 290 0.69 -8.85 25.52
C GLY A 290 1.91 -9.77 25.63
N PRO A 291 3.13 -9.29 25.35
CA PRO A 291 4.33 -10.10 25.53
C PRO A 291 4.29 -10.69 26.94
N ILE A 292 4.11 -12.01 27.03
CA ILE A 292 4.19 -12.73 28.31
C ILE A 292 5.60 -12.41 28.81
N GLY A 293 5.66 -11.68 29.92
CA GLY A 293 6.89 -11.08 30.43
C GLY A 293 7.99 -12.11 30.58
N LEU A 294 8.87 -12.17 29.59
CA LEU A 294 10.27 -12.45 29.85
C LEU A 294 10.80 -11.16 30.48
N GLU A 295 10.66 -11.07 31.81
CA GLU A 295 11.44 -10.13 32.59
C GLU A 295 12.89 -10.28 32.12
N ARG A 296 13.48 -9.21 31.56
CA ARG A 296 14.91 -9.21 31.29
C ARG A 296 15.59 -9.39 32.64
N PRO A 297 16.36 -10.46 32.88
CA PRO A 297 17.17 -10.53 34.08
C PRO A 297 18.11 -9.32 34.06
N SER A 298 18.08 -8.59 35.17
CA SER A 298 18.92 -7.42 35.46
C SER A 298 20.40 -7.73 35.42
#